data_AF-A0A3M1SD79-F1
#
_entry.id   AF-A0A3M1SD79-F1
#
_cell.length_a   1.000
_cell.length_b   1.000
_cell.length_c   1.000
_cell.angle_alpha   90.00
_cell.angle_beta   90.00
_cell.angle_gamma   90.00
#
_symmetry.space_group_name_H-M   'P 1'
#
loop_
_entity.id
_entity.type
_entity.pdbx_description
1 polymer ?
#
loop_
_entity_poly.entity_id
_entity_poly.type
_entity_poly.pdbx_seq_one_letter_code
_entity_poly.pdbx_strand_id
1 'polypeptide(L)' 'MPEFVQININVTKEDARMVDRMMFEDAYDNRSAFIRRLIRQEWARRHTSSQIPENQNESSHSV' A
#
# COMPACT_ATOMS: atom_id res chain seq x y z
N MET A 1 -5.99 -0.74 -21.81
CA MET A 1 -5.17 -1.41 -20.77
C MET A 1 -4.39 -0.33 -20.05
N PRO A 2 -4.22 -0.41 -18.72
CA PRO A 2 -3.32 0.49 -18.01
C PRO A 2 -1.89 0.34 -18.53
N GLU A 3 -1.15 1.46 -18.56
CA GLU A 3 0.26 1.47 -18.90
C GLU A 3 1.07 0.93 -17.72
N PHE A 4 1.90 -0.10 -17.96
CA PHE A 4 2.73 -0.72 -16.93
C PHE A 4 4.19 -0.37 -17.14
N VAL A 5 4.83 0.12 -16.08
CA VAL A 5 6.29 0.29 -16.02
C VAL A 5 6.90 -0.92 -15.31
N GLN A 6 7.94 -1.52 -15.89
CA GLN A 6 8.67 -2.62 -15.27
C GLN A 6 9.65 -2.09 -14.23
N ILE A 7 9.59 -2.63 -13.02
CA ILE A 7 10.55 -2.36 -11.95
C ILE A 7 11.25 -3.68 -11.63
N ASN A 8 12.59 -3.71 -11.78
CA ASN A 8 13.41 -4.86 -11.44
C ASN A 8 13.90 -4.72 -9.99
N ILE A 9 13.77 -5.78 -9.20
CA ILE A 9 14.24 -5.83 -7.82
C ILE A 9 15.00 -7.13 -7.57
N ASN A 10 16.00 -7.06 -6.70
CA ASN A 10 16.62 -8.24 -6.11
C ASN A 10 15.97 -8.49 -4.76
N VAL A 11 15.50 -9.71 -4.52
CA VAL A 11 14.93 -10.14 -3.23
C VAL A 11 15.64 -11.40 -2.78
N THR A 12 15.62 -11.69 -1.48
CA THR A 12 16.17 -12.95 -1.00
C THR A 12 15.27 -14.12 -1.42
N LYS A 13 15.81 -15.35 -1.35
CA LYS A 13 15.02 -16.57 -1.58
C LYS A 13 13.91 -16.74 -0.55
N GLU A 14 14.13 -16.25 0.67
CA GLU A 14 13.16 -16.30 1.75
C GLU A 14 11.99 -15.35 1.49
N ASP A 15 12.28 -14.09 1.13
CA ASP A 15 11.25 -13.12 0.77
C ASP A 15 10.38 -13.62 -0.39
N ALA A 16 10.99 -14.23 -1.42
CA ALA A 16 10.27 -14.78 -2.55
C ALA A 16 9.28 -15.88 -2.11
N ARG A 17 9.67 -16.76 -1.17
CA ARG A 17 8.78 -17.79 -0.63
C ARG A 17 7.65 -17.20 0.22
N MET A 18 7.94 -16.16 0.99
CA MET A 18 6.91 -15.45 1.76
C MET A 18 5.88 -14.81 0.83
N VAL A 19 6.34 -14.14 -0.24
CA VAL A 19 5.47 -13.56 -1.28
C VAL A 19 4.60 -14.64 -1.92
N ASP A 20 5.17 -15.78 -2.30
CA ASP A 20 4.41 -16.89 -2.91
C ASP A 20 3.33 -17.42 -1.98
N ARG A 21 3.66 -17.58 -0.69
CA ARG A 21 2.72 -18.07 0.31
C ARG A 21 1.58 -17.08 0.54
N MET A 22 1.88 -15.80 0.75
CA MET A 22 0.85 -14.78 0.94
C MET A 22 -0.03 -14.62 -0.30
N MET A 23 0.55 -14.73 -1.51
CA MET A 23 -0.20 -14.69 -2.76
C MET A 23 -1.21 -15.84 -2.86
N PHE A 24 -0.79 -17.05 -2.50
CA PHE A 24 -1.68 -18.23 -2.48
C PHE A 24 -2.79 -18.07 -1.44
N GLU A 25 -2.46 -17.62 -0.24
CA GLU A 25 -3.41 -17.40 0.86
C GLU A 25 -4.46 -16.33 0.49
N ASP A 26 -4.07 -15.28 -0.25
CA ASP A 26 -4.97 -14.23 -0.76
C ASP A 26 -5.67 -14.60 -2.11
N ALA A 27 -5.50 -15.83 -2.60
CA ALA A 27 -6.09 -16.35 -3.86
C ALA A 27 -5.77 -15.53 -5.12
N TYR A 28 -4.53 -15.04 -5.23
CA TYR A 28 -4.04 -14.36 -6.45
C TYR A 28 -3.43 -15.34 -7.46
N ASP A 29 -3.71 -15.09 -8.74
CA ASP A 29 -3.29 -15.88 -9.88
C ASP A 29 -1.87 -15.52 -10.40
N ASN A 30 -1.36 -14.33 -10.07
CA ASN A 30 -0.02 -13.91 -10.47
C ASN A 30 0.67 -12.97 -9.47
N ARG A 31 1.99 -13.12 -9.36
CA ARG A 31 2.85 -12.33 -8.45
C ARG A 31 2.76 -10.84 -8.71
N SER A 32 2.70 -10.41 -9.97
CA SER A 32 2.67 -8.99 -10.31
C SER A 32 1.40 -8.30 -9.82
N ALA A 33 0.24 -8.97 -9.89
CA ALA A 33 -1.02 -8.47 -9.37
C ALA A 33 -0.97 -8.38 -7.84
N PHE A 34 -0.44 -9.40 -7.18
CA PHE A 34 -0.28 -9.43 -5.74
C PHE A 34 0.68 -8.34 -5.22
N ILE A 35 1.87 -8.20 -5.81
CA ILE A 35 2.83 -7.14 -5.43
C ILE A 35 2.23 -5.74 -5.65
N ARG A 36 1.50 -5.50 -6.75
CA ARG A 36 0.82 -4.21 -6.97
C ARG A 36 -0.25 -3.93 -5.90
N ARG A 37 -0.94 -4.95 -5.37
CA ARG A 37 -1.85 -4.79 -4.22
C ARG A 37 -1.08 -4.38 -2.98
N LEU A 38 0.00 -5.08 -2.63
CA LEU A 38 0.80 -4.75 -1.45
C LEU A 38 1.35 -3.32 -1.51
N ILE A 39 1.83 -2.87 -2.68
CA ILE A 39 2.29 -1.49 -2.88
C ILE A 39 1.18 -0.48 -2.57
N ARG A 40 -0.05 -0.71 -3.08
CA ARG A 40 -1.19 0.18 -2.82
C ARG A 40 -1.63 0.16 -1.36
N GLN A 41 -1.61 -1.01 -0.72
CA GLN A 41 -1.93 -1.14 0.70
C GLN A 41 -0.92 -0.38 1.56
N GLU A 42 0.37 -0.51 1.26
CA GLU A 42 1.41 0.21 2.00
C GLU A 42 1.33 1.72 1.77
N TRP A 43 1.04 2.16 0.54
CA TRP A 43 0.79 3.57 0.25
C TRP A 43 -0.41 4.10 1.06
N ALA A 44 -1.54 3.39 1.02
CA ALA A 44 -2.71 3.76 1.79
C ALA A 44 -2.40 3.80 3.30
N ARG A 45 -1.69 2.81 3.84
CA ARG A 45 -1.28 2.79 5.26
C ARG A 45 -0.48 4.03 5.65
N ARG A 46 0.43 4.49 4.78
CA ARG A 46 1.26 5.69 5.04
C ARG A 46 0.48 6.99 4.94
N HIS A 47 -0.44 7.11 3.99
CA HIS A 47 -1.10 8.38 3.67
C HIS A 47 -2.50 8.54 4.27
N THR A 48 -3.17 7.45 4.65
CA THR A 48 -4.42 7.49 5.40
C THR A 48 -4.19 7.89 6.86
N SER A 49 -3.05 7.51 7.46
CA SER A 49 -2.68 7.93 8.82
C SER A 49 -2.23 9.40 8.93
N SER A 50 -1.96 10.07 7.80
CA SER A 50 -1.54 11.49 7.77
C SER A 50 -2.68 12.48 7.48
N GLN A 51 -3.93 12.01 7.45
CA GLN A 51 -5.12 12.82 7.14
C GLN A 51 -6.07 12.98 8.34
N ILE A 52 -5.54 13.07 9.57
CA ILE A 52 -6.28 13.69 10.68
C ILE A 52 -5.91 15.18 10.67
N PRO A 53 -6.70 16.08 10.04
CA PRO A 53 -6.55 17.50 10.30
C PRO A 53 -6.89 17.75 11.77
N GLU A 54 -5.94 18.34 12.50
CA GLU A 54 -6.17 18.87 13.84
C GLU A 54 -7.39 19.80 13.81
N ASN A 55 -8.28 19.52 14.75
CA ASN A 55 -9.47 20.29 15.07
C ASN A 55 -9.07 21.76 15.35
N GLN A 56 -9.31 22.68 14.41
CA GLN A 56 -9.23 24.12 14.68
C GLN A 56 -10.46 24.52 15.49
N ASN A 57 -10.37 24.28 16.79
CA ASN A 57 -11.24 24.88 17.77
C ASN A 57 -10.56 26.18 18.23
N GLU A 58 -10.84 27.28 17.53
CA GLU A 58 -10.72 28.61 18.12
C GLU A 58 -12.10 29.27 18.11
N SER A 59 -12.76 29.14 19.26
CA SER A 59 -13.79 30.07 19.70
C SER A 59 -13.15 31.42 20.03
N SER A 60 -13.49 32.45 19.26
CA SER A 60 -13.45 33.89 19.59
C SER A 60 -13.83 34.62 18.31
N HIS A 61 -14.80 35.52 18.23
CA HIS A 61 -15.21 36.55 19.17
C HIS A 61 -16.59 37.09 18.74
N SER A 62 -17.40 37.46 19.72
CA SER A 62 -18.68 38.16 19.59
C SER A 62 -18.57 39.47 18.81
N VAL A 63 -19.57 39.79 17.97
CA VAL A 63 -20.34 41.07 17.94
C VAL A 63 -21.73 40.77 17.41
#